data_AF-A0A969X8I1-F1
#
_entry.id   AF-A0A969X8I1-F1
#
_cell.length_a   1.000
_cell.length_b   1.000
_cell.length_c   1.000
_cell.angle_alpha   90.00
_cell.angle_beta   90.00
_cell.angle_gamma   90.00
#
_symmetry.space_group_name_H-M   'P 1'
#
loop_
_entity.id
_entity.type
_entity.pdbx_description
1 polymer ?
#
loop_
_entity_poly.entity_id
_entity_poly.type
_entity_poly.pdbx_seq_one_letter_code
_entity_poly.pdbx_strand_id
1 'polypeptide(L)'
;MHHVNYRLIGEGVLGINFTLGSLDKPAVSGDEEYVNRVSNLNLSSADYKLLSRAVKAIGVTDRFRDVISTFSVPAAETPPGFRIESTLLADGLLSIDLVRDIGYDKNGVKRPTQIIYSADSANPYEIEPIARLLGNLTCNPGIVYDLFINNPKANVGQRFTTMEEVMTEIGNILGPGCDISIEIEDPFAEDFDQILGEIETYRKILSDYRLVVKVPHTGPVNRTNVKELMTGDQKFSSRYNEPTTVDALRGH
;
A
#
# COMPACT_ATOMS: atom_id res chain seq x y z
N MET A 1 33.01 5.34 8.68
CA MET A 1 31.86 6.26 8.63
C MET A 1 31.11 6.09 9.93
N HIS A 2 31.03 7.14 10.76
CA HIS A 2 30.44 7.05 12.10
C HIS A 2 28.92 6.86 12.00
N HIS A 3 28.41 5.77 12.54
CA HIS A 3 26.97 5.57 12.73
C HIS A 3 26.48 6.58 13.76
N VAL A 4 25.80 7.63 13.32
CA VAL A 4 25.09 8.55 14.21
C VAL A 4 23.75 7.91 14.56
N ASN A 5 23.63 7.47 15.82
CA ASN A 5 22.39 6.97 16.40
C ASN A 5 21.35 8.09 16.45
N TYR A 6 20.28 7.99 15.68
CA TYR A 6 19.09 8.82 15.87
C TYR A 6 17.91 7.94 16.28
N ARG A 7 17.51 8.00 17.56
CA ARG A 7 16.09 7.88 17.97
C ARG A 7 15.77 8.68 19.25
N LEU A 8 14.78 9.56 19.06
CA LEU A 8 13.71 10.04 19.96
C LEU A 8 13.96 10.62 21.35
N ILE A 9 15.14 10.51 21.98
CA ILE A 9 15.38 11.16 23.28
C ILE A 9 16.83 11.66 23.31
N GLY A 10 17.01 12.99 23.43
CA GLY A 10 18.25 13.71 23.16
C GLY A 10 19.38 13.54 24.18
N GLU A 11 19.73 12.31 24.56
CA GLU A 11 20.93 12.03 25.36
C GLU A 11 21.73 10.89 24.72
N GLY A 12 22.93 11.22 24.24
CA GLY A 12 23.84 10.27 23.61
C GLY A 12 24.46 9.34 24.64
N VAL A 13 23.95 8.11 24.71
CA VAL A 13 24.63 7.01 25.40
C VAL A 13 25.40 6.19 24.37
N LEU A 14 26.65 5.86 24.66
CA LEU A 14 27.48 4.93 23.91
C LEU A 14 26.83 3.52 23.98
N GLY A 15 26.01 3.18 22.99
CA GLY A 15 25.34 1.90 22.88
C GLY A 15 26.05 0.97 21.90
N ILE A 16 26.27 -0.29 22.28
CA ILE A 16 26.68 -1.35 21.35
C ILE A 16 25.44 -1.74 20.55
N ASN A 17 25.49 -1.54 19.23
CA ASN A 17 24.43 -1.97 18.32
C ASN A 17 24.84 -3.29 17.65
N PHE A 18 23.88 -4.21 17.52
CA PHE A 18 24.04 -5.43 16.75
C PHE A 18 23.16 -5.32 15.50
N THR A 19 23.71 -5.66 14.35
CA THR A 19 22.95 -5.74 13.10
C THR A 19 22.69 -7.19 12.72
N LEU A 20 21.78 -7.42 11.77
CA LEU A 20 21.60 -8.74 11.17
C LEU A 20 22.92 -9.29 10.60
N GLY A 21 23.71 -8.44 9.94
CA GLY A 21 25.04 -8.80 9.44
C GLY A 21 26.05 -9.16 10.54
N SER A 22 25.85 -8.68 11.78
CA SER A 22 26.70 -9.03 12.93
C SER A 22 26.53 -10.49 13.38
N LEU A 23 25.51 -11.20 12.89
CA LEU A 23 25.34 -12.64 13.16
C LEU A 23 26.41 -13.48 12.45
N ASP A 24 27.06 -12.94 11.42
CA ASP A 24 28.10 -13.61 10.61
C ASP A 24 27.67 -15.01 10.15
N LYS A 25 26.47 -15.07 9.56
CA LYS A 25 25.88 -16.29 9.01
C LYS A 25 25.77 -16.18 7.50
N PRO A 26 25.98 -17.29 6.76
CA PRO A 26 25.83 -17.29 5.31
C PRO A 26 24.37 -16.99 4.92
N ALA A 27 24.20 -16.31 3.80
CA ALA A 27 22.91 -16.28 3.12
C ALA A 27 22.63 -17.66 2.48
N VAL A 28 21.36 -18.00 2.34
CA VAL A 28 20.93 -19.11 1.46
C VAL A 28 21.41 -18.80 0.03
N SER A 29 21.83 -19.83 -0.69
CA SER A 29 22.32 -19.65 -2.07
C SER A 29 21.23 -19.05 -2.96
N GLY A 30 21.55 -17.93 -3.61
CA GLY A 30 20.60 -17.15 -4.43
C GLY A 30 19.92 -16.00 -3.66
N ASP A 31 20.17 -15.86 -2.36
CA ASP A 31 19.57 -14.83 -1.51
C ASP A 31 20.53 -13.70 -1.14
N GLU A 32 21.79 -13.78 -1.58
CA GLU A 32 22.89 -12.94 -1.13
C GLU A 32 22.55 -11.45 -1.30
N GLU A 33 22.02 -11.06 -2.47
CA GLU A 33 21.63 -9.68 -2.75
C GLU A 33 20.42 -9.21 -1.94
N TYR A 34 19.46 -10.11 -1.68
CA TYR A 34 18.26 -9.79 -0.90
C TYR A 34 18.58 -9.63 0.59
N VAL A 35 19.37 -10.54 1.15
CA VAL A 35 19.84 -10.47 2.55
C VAL A 35 20.71 -9.23 2.74
N ASN A 36 21.52 -8.84 1.76
CA ASN A 36 22.33 -7.62 1.85
C ASN A 36 21.48 -6.35 2.06
N ARG A 37 20.25 -6.28 1.53
CA ARG A 37 19.31 -5.15 1.71
C ARG A 37 18.89 -4.93 3.16
N VAL A 38 18.96 -5.96 3.99
CA VAL A 38 18.55 -5.94 5.40
C VAL A 38 19.71 -6.21 6.36
N SER A 39 20.95 -6.26 5.86
CA SER A 39 22.15 -6.52 6.66
C SER A 39 22.36 -5.53 7.81
N ASN A 40 21.90 -4.29 7.64
CA ASN A 40 21.97 -3.21 8.63
C ASN A 40 20.76 -3.16 9.58
N LEU A 41 19.83 -4.11 9.49
CA LEU A 41 18.69 -4.19 10.41
C LEU A 41 19.21 -4.35 11.84
N ASN A 42 18.84 -3.42 12.72
CA ASN A 42 19.24 -3.45 14.13
C ASN A 42 18.50 -4.56 14.88
N LEU A 43 19.26 -5.33 15.65
CA LEU A 43 18.77 -6.35 16.56
C LEU A 43 18.91 -5.84 18.00
N SER A 44 17.95 -6.22 18.85
CA SER A 44 18.14 -6.03 20.29
C SER A 44 19.28 -6.92 20.79
N SER A 45 19.91 -6.56 21.91
CA SER A 45 20.95 -7.42 22.51
C SER A 45 20.42 -8.81 22.88
N ALA A 46 19.13 -8.91 23.25
CA ALA A 46 18.48 -10.19 23.54
C ALA A 46 18.34 -11.04 22.27
N ASP A 47 17.82 -10.45 21.18
CA ASP A 47 17.65 -11.14 19.90
C ASP A 47 18.99 -11.58 19.33
N TYR A 48 20.01 -10.71 19.37
CA TYR A 48 21.35 -11.07 18.91
C TYR A 48 21.92 -12.28 19.66
N LYS A 49 21.80 -12.32 21.00
CA LYS A 49 22.28 -13.45 21.81
C LYS A 49 21.55 -14.75 21.49
N LEU A 50 20.24 -14.68 21.24
CA LEU A 50 19.45 -15.84 20.85
C LEU A 50 19.84 -16.33 19.45
N LEU A 51 19.82 -15.41 18.48
CA LEU A 51 20.01 -15.71 17.06
C LEU A 51 21.45 -16.15 16.74
N SER A 52 22.47 -15.54 17.36
CA SER A 52 23.88 -15.91 17.13
C SER A 52 24.17 -17.40 17.41
N ARG A 53 23.40 -18.02 18.31
CA ARG A 53 23.50 -19.43 18.69
C ARG A 53 22.64 -20.36 17.84
N ALA A 54 21.47 -19.88 17.42
CA ALA A 54 20.45 -20.71 16.79
C ALA A 54 20.47 -20.66 15.25
N VAL A 55 20.84 -19.51 14.67
CA VAL A 55 20.83 -19.29 13.22
C VAL A 55 22.01 -20.00 12.58
N LYS A 56 21.72 -20.74 11.52
CA LYS A 56 22.70 -21.41 10.65
C LYS A 56 22.85 -20.70 9.30
N ALA A 57 21.75 -20.15 8.78
CA ALA A 57 21.72 -19.40 7.53
C ALA A 57 20.61 -18.34 7.58
N ILE A 58 20.70 -17.34 6.70
CA ILE A 58 19.71 -16.27 6.54
C ILE A 58 19.15 -16.35 5.13
N GLY A 59 17.83 -16.28 4.97
CA GLY A 59 17.19 -16.28 3.66
C GLY A 59 16.00 -15.32 3.63
N VAL A 60 15.40 -15.18 2.46
CA VAL A 60 14.21 -14.34 2.27
C VAL A 60 13.03 -15.14 1.74
N THR A 61 11.81 -14.70 2.04
CA THR A 61 10.58 -15.30 1.49
C THR A 61 10.41 -14.97 0.00
N ASP A 62 9.55 -15.72 -0.69
CA ASP A 62 9.15 -15.40 -2.07
C ASP A 62 8.49 -14.01 -2.17
N ARG A 63 7.66 -13.65 -1.17
CA ARG A 63 7.06 -12.32 -1.08
C ARG A 63 8.12 -11.22 -1.00
N PHE A 64 9.19 -11.41 -0.25
CA PHE A 64 10.29 -10.44 -0.22
C PHE A 64 10.84 -10.20 -1.63
N ARG A 65 11.10 -11.27 -2.40
CA ARG A 65 11.63 -11.15 -3.77
C ARG A 65 10.63 -10.47 -4.70
N ASP A 66 9.36 -10.87 -4.59
CA ASP A 66 8.27 -10.30 -5.38
C ASP A 66 8.20 -8.79 -5.16
N VAL A 67 8.11 -8.34 -3.90
CA VAL A 67 8.10 -6.91 -3.54
C VAL A 67 9.30 -6.14 -4.12
N ILE A 68 10.52 -6.69 -3.99
CA ILE A 68 11.72 -6.05 -4.54
C ILE A 68 11.64 -5.94 -6.06
N SER A 69 11.12 -6.97 -6.73
CA SER A 69 10.96 -6.99 -8.17
C SER A 69 9.87 -6.03 -8.66
N THR A 70 8.73 -5.96 -7.96
CA THR A 70 7.59 -5.11 -8.31
C THR A 70 7.96 -3.63 -8.30
N PHE A 71 8.76 -3.20 -7.32
CA PHE A 71 9.02 -1.77 -7.10
C PHE A 71 10.41 -1.30 -7.56
N SER A 72 11.20 -2.17 -8.19
CA SER A 72 12.53 -1.81 -8.74
C SER A 72 13.41 -1.04 -7.74
N VAL A 73 13.44 -1.52 -6.49
CA VAL A 73 14.03 -0.80 -5.35
C VAL A 73 15.55 -0.70 -5.49
N PRO A 74 16.17 0.48 -5.24
CA PRO A 74 17.62 0.65 -5.27
C PRO A 74 18.36 -0.42 -4.47
N ALA A 75 19.55 -0.80 -4.93
CA ALA A 75 20.37 -1.80 -4.25
C ALA A 75 20.61 -1.42 -2.78
N ALA A 76 20.64 -2.41 -1.90
CA ALA A 76 20.78 -2.26 -0.46
C ALA A 76 19.63 -1.51 0.27
N GLU A 77 18.51 -1.23 -0.40
CA GLU A 77 17.31 -0.64 0.23
C GLU A 77 16.10 -1.60 0.20
N THR A 78 15.13 -1.37 1.08
CA THR A 78 13.78 -1.95 1.00
C THR A 78 12.75 -0.83 0.80
N PRO A 79 11.63 -1.08 0.10
CA PRO A 79 10.68 -0.03 -0.24
C PRO A 79 9.93 0.48 1.01
N PRO A 80 9.43 1.73 1.00
CA PRO A 80 8.43 2.17 1.97
C PRO A 80 7.13 1.36 1.80
N GLY A 81 6.27 1.38 2.82
CA GLY A 81 5.03 0.63 2.85
C GLY A 81 5.18 -0.81 3.30
N PHE A 82 6.38 -1.21 3.75
CA PHE A 82 6.66 -2.55 4.23
C PHE A 82 7.47 -2.53 5.52
N ARG A 83 7.04 -3.34 6.49
CA ARG A 83 7.85 -3.66 7.68
C ARG A 83 8.65 -4.93 7.44
N ILE A 84 9.84 -4.99 8.03
CA ILE A 84 10.68 -6.17 7.97
C ILE A 84 10.28 -7.10 9.12
N GLU A 85 9.97 -8.36 8.79
CA GLU A 85 9.79 -9.43 9.77
C GLU A 85 10.85 -10.49 9.63
N SER A 86 11.13 -11.19 10.73
CA SER A 86 12.10 -12.27 10.77
C SER A 86 11.52 -13.43 11.57
N THR A 87 11.54 -14.63 10.98
CA THR A 87 11.08 -15.86 11.62
C THR A 87 12.23 -16.86 11.65
N LEU A 88 12.59 -17.35 12.84
CA LEU A 88 13.54 -18.45 12.99
C LEU A 88 12.81 -19.79 12.81
N LEU A 89 13.17 -20.54 11.78
CA LEU A 89 12.62 -21.86 11.48
C LEU A 89 13.36 -22.96 12.24
N ALA A 90 12.72 -24.13 12.36
CA ALA A 90 13.20 -25.25 13.17
C ALA A 90 14.56 -25.82 12.74
N ASP A 91 14.93 -25.67 11.46
CA ASP A 91 16.21 -26.12 10.90
C ASP A 91 17.36 -25.15 11.18
N GLY A 92 17.07 -23.94 11.68
CA GLY A 92 18.02 -22.87 11.94
C GLY A 92 18.08 -21.81 10.83
N LEU A 93 17.16 -21.81 9.87
CA LEU A 93 17.02 -20.73 8.89
C LEU A 93 16.34 -19.52 9.54
N LEU A 94 16.97 -18.34 9.45
CA LEU A 94 16.31 -17.07 9.74
C LEU A 94 15.69 -16.53 8.45
N SER A 95 14.37 -16.70 8.31
CA SER A 95 13.60 -16.26 7.14
C SER A 95 13.14 -14.82 7.31
N ILE A 96 13.55 -13.94 6.39
CA ILE A 96 13.19 -12.52 6.39
C ILE A 96 12.08 -12.25 5.37
N ASP A 97 11.13 -11.40 5.76
CA ASP A 97 9.98 -11.04 4.92
C ASP A 97 9.73 -9.53 4.89
N LEU A 98 9.06 -9.06 3.83
CA LEU A 98 8.53 -7.71 3.71
C LEU A 98 7.00 -7.79 3.82
N VAL A 99 6.48 -7.35 4.96
CA VAL A 99 5.04 -7.39 5.25
C VAL A 99 4.45 -6.01 4.98
N ARG A 100 3.39 -5.96 4.19
CA ARG A 100 2.70 -4.72 3.83
C ARG A 100 2.22 -3.98 5.09
N ASP A 101 2.69 -2.76 5.27
CA ASP A 101 2.31 -1.85 6.35
C ASP A 101 2.64 -0.39 5.98
N ILE A 102 1.62 0.43 5.69
CA ILE A 102 1.79 1.87 5.32
C ILE A 102 2.37 2.71 6.45
N GLY A 103 2.41 2.20 7.68
CA GLY A 103 3.07 2.85 8.81
C GLY A 103 4.59 2.86 8.72
N TYR A 104 5.18 2.22 7.71
CA TYR A 104 6.63 2.14 7.54
C TYR A 104 7.08 2.89 6.28
N ASP A 105 8.16 3.64 6.45
CA ASP A 105 8.98 4.19 5.39
C ASP A 105 10.04 3.14 4.96
N LYS A 106 10.90 3.53 4.02
CA LYS A 106 11.95 2.67 3.49
C LYS A 106 12.83 2.06 4.58
N ASN A 107 13.41 0.91 4.27
CA ASN A 107 14.30 0.17 5.16
C ASN A 107 13.63 -0.28 6.49
N GLY A 108 12.30 -0.47 6.48
CA GLY A 108 11.55 -0.92 7.66
C GLY A 108 11.55 0.08 8.81
N VAL A 109 11.74 1.36 8.52
CA VAL A 109 11.70 2.43 9.52
C VAL A 109 10.26 2.89 9.70
N LYS A 110 9.74 2.92 10.92
CA LYS A 110 8.42 3.51 11.19
C LYS A 110 8.38 4.97 10.70
N ARG A 111 7.30 5.37 10.04
CA ARG A 111 7.04 6.77 9.71
C ARG A 111 7.13 7.63 10.99
N PRO A 112 7.57 8.89 10.88
CA PRO A 112 7.73 9.76 12.04
C PRO A 112 6.40 10.16 12.70
N THR A 113 5.29 10.07 11.96
CA THR A 113 3.95 10.39 12.44
C THR A 113 3.22 9.12 12.89
N GLN A 114 2.39 9.23 13.93
CA GLN A 114 1.47 8.15 14.33
C GLN A 114 0.15 8.17 13.56
N ILE A 115 -0.02 9.15 12.66
CA ILE A 115 -1.20 9.33 11.82
C ILE A 115 -0.78 9.11 10.37
N ILE A 116 -1.63 8.41 9.63
CA ILE A 116 -1.53 8.27 8.19
C ILE A 116 -2.44 9.31 7.53
N TYR A 117 -1.86 10.15 6.68
CA TYR A 117 -2.62 11.12 5.90
C TYR A 117 -3.16 10.47 4.63
N SER A 118 -4.42 10.78 4.33
CA SER A 118 -5.11 10.40 3.11
C SER A 118 -5.46 11.64 2.29
N ALA A 119 -5.24 11.59 0.98
CA ALA A 119 -5.77 12.58 0.05
C ALA A 119 -7.04 12.04 -0.63
N ASP A 120 -8.01 12.91 -0.89
CA ASP A 120 -9.19 12.59 -1.70
C ASP A 120 -9.11 13.41 -3.00
N SER A 121 -8.41 12.86 -4.00
CA SER A 121 -8.09 13.58 -5.25
C SER A 121 -7.71 12.61 -6.36
N ALA A 122 -7.91 13.07 -7.61
CA ALA A 122 -7.41 12.41 -8.81
C ALA A 122 -6.49 13.33 -9.63
N ASN A 123 -6.04 14.45 -9.05
CA ASN A 123 -5.23 15.45 -9.75
C ASN A 123 -3.74 15.24 -9.46
N PRO A 124 -2.93 14.68 -10.40
CA PRO A 124 -1.52 14.44 -10.19
C PRO A 124 -0.73 15.69 -9.77
N TYR A 125 -1.12 16.87 -10.28
CA TYR A 125 -0.45 18.14 -9.99
C TYR A 125 -0.63 18.60 -8.52
N GLU A 126 -1.74 18.22 -7.88
CA GLU A 126 -1.98 18.51 -6.46
C GLU A 126 -1.37 17.45 -5.55
N ILE A 127 -1.25 16.21 -6.04
CA ILE A 127 -0.74 15.06 -5.29
C ILE A 127 0.79 15.12 -5.19
N GLU A 128 1.50 15.43 -6.29
CA GLU A 128 2.96 15.42 -6.34
C GLU A 128 3.64 16.22 -5.21
N PRO A 129 3.24 17.47 -4.90
CA PRO A 129 3.88 18.26 -3.86
C PRO A 129 3.72 17.67 -2.45
N ILE A 130 2.68 16.86 -2.21
CA ILE A 130 2.35 16.31 -0.89
C ILE A 130 2.59 14.80 -0.78
N ALA A 131 3.04 14.15 -1.85
CA ALA A 131 3.14 12.68 -1.97
C ALA A 131 3.86 12.02 -0.78
N ARG A 132 4.95 12.63 -0.29
CA ARG A 132 5.75 12.10 0.83
C ARG A 132 5.02 12.08 2.18
N LEU A 133 3.95 12.87 2.33
CA LEU A 133 3.13 12.89 3.54
C LEU A 133 2.04 11.81 3.51
N LEU A 134 1.64 11.39 2.32
CA LEU A 134 0.52 10.48 2.12
C LEU A 134 0.94 9.04 2.42
N GLY A 135 0.05 8.32 3.09
CA GLY A 135 0.10 6.85 3.13
C GLY A 135 -1.13 6.21 2.50
N ASN A 136 -2.14 7.02 2.15
CA ASN A 136 -3.29 6.59 1.38
C ASN A 136 -3.72 7.69 0.41
N LEU A 137 -4.34 7.30 -0.70
CA LEU A 137 -5.11 8.17 -1.59
C LEU A 137 -6.44 7.50 -1.90
N THR A 138 -7.53 8.26 -1.91
CA THR A 138 -8.84 7.80 -2.34
C THR A 138 -9.27 8.58 -3.57
N CYS A 139 -9.89 7.87 -4.51
CA CYS A 139 -10.62 8.48 -5.61
C CYS A 139 -11.93 7.72 -5.85
N ASN A 140 -12.82 8.38 -6.59
CA ASN A 140 -14.05 7.80 -7.12
C ASN A 140 -14.24 8.30 -8.56
N PRO A 141 -15.11 7.65 -9.36
CA PRO A 141 -15.34 8.05 -10.74
C PRO A 141 -15.66 9.54 -10.91
N GLY A 142 -16.47 10.13 -10.04
CA GLY A 142 -16.80 11.57 -10.10
C GLY A 142 -15.57 12.47 -9.92
N ILE A 143 -14.69 12.18 -8.96
CA ILE A 143 -13.44 12.93 -8.77
C ILE A 143 -12.54 12.80 -10.01
N VAL A 144 -12.44 11.61 -10.60
CA VAL A 144 -11.56 11.39 -11.75
C VAL A 144 -12.12 12.04 -13.02
N TYR A 145 -13.38 11.73 -13.37
CA TYR A 145 -13.97 12.22 -14.61
C TYR A 145 -14.34 13.69 -14.53
N ASP A 146 -15.10 14.10 -13.51
CA ASP A 146 -15.69 15.45 -13.48
C ASP A 146 -14.70 16.50 -12.98
N LEU A 147 -13.97 16.18 -11.90
CA LEU A 147 -13.07 17.15 -11.27
C LEU A 147 -11.71 17.25 -11.95
N PHE A 148 -11.26 16.17 -12.62
CA PHE A 148 -9.95 16.12 -13.27
C PHE A 148 -10.01 15.98 -14.81
N ILE A 149 -10.33 14.80 -15.36
CA ILE A 149 -10.21 14.50 -16.81
C ILE A 149 -10.97 15.52 -17.66
N ASN A 150 -12.24 15.78 -17.33
CA ASN A 150 -13.12 16.69 -18.06
C ASN A 150 -12.98 18.16 -17.63
N ASN A 151 -12.03 18.48 -16.74
CA ASN A 151 -11.79 19.83 -16.27
C ASN A 151 -10.50 20.40 -16.91
N PRO A 152 -10.59 21.27 -17.94
CA PRO A 152 -9.41 21.78 -18.64
C PRO A 152 -8.47 22.63 -17.78
N LYS A 153 -8.95 23.14 -16.64
CA LYS A 153 -8.11 23.89 -15.69
C LYS A 153 -7.27 22.96 -14.82
N ALA A 154 -7.79 21.78 -14.49
CA ALA A 154 -7.09 20.79 -13.68
C ALA A 154 -6.20 19.90 -14.56
N ASN A 155 -6.74 19.37 -15.66
CA ASN A 155 -6.01 18.58 -16.65
C ASN A 155 -5.35 19.50 -17.68
N VAL A 156 -4.28 20.17 -17.26
CA VAL A 156 -3.59 21.20 -18.05
C VAL A 156 -3.08 20.62 -19.37
N GLY A 157 -3.59 21.17 -20.47
CA GLY A 157 -3.24 20.74 -21.82
C GLY A 157 -3.85 19.40 -22.25
N GLN A 158 -4.85 18.89 -21.52
CA GLN A 158 -5.50 17.59 -21.81
C GLN A 158 -4.51 16.44 -21.89
N ARG A 159 -3.54 16.43 -20.96
CA ARG A 159 -2.48 15.41 -20.91
C ARG A 159 -3.03 14.01 -20.58
N PHE A 160 -4.15 13.94 -19.86
CA PHE A 160 -4.80 12.69 -19.46
C PHE A 160 -6.16 12.56 -20.12
N THR A 161 -6.50 11.37 -20.61
CA THR A 161 -7.77 11.09 -21.29
C THR A 161 -8.49 9.88 -20.73
N THR A 162 -7.78 9.01 -20.01
CA THR A 162 -8.33 7.78 -19.43
C THR A 162 -8.02 7.68 -17.94
N MET A 163 -8.84 6.91 -17.22
CA MET A 163 -8.63 6.62 -15.79
C MET A 163 -7.29 5.91 -15.57
N GLU A 164 -6.92 5.00 -16.45
CA GLU A 164 -5.69 4.22 -16.39
C GLU A 164 -4.44 5.11 -16.50
N GLU A 165 -4.46 6.12 -17.37
CA GLU A 165 -3.37 7.11 -17.46
C GLU A 165 -3.24 7.90 -16.15
N VAL A 166 -4.36 8.30 -15.54
CA VAL A 166 -4.36 9.02 -14.26
C VAL A 166 -3.83 8.12 -13.14
N MET A 167 -4.33 6.89 -13.03
CA MET A 167 -3.90 5.94 -11.99
C MET A 167 -2.44 5.52 -12.15
N THR A 168 -1.95 5.42 -13.39
CA THR A 168 -0.54 5.17 -13.67
C THR A 168 0.34 6.32 -13.16
N GLU A 169 -0.01 7.57 -13.48
CA GLU A 169 0.76 8.73 -13.02
C GLU A 169 0.71 8.89 -11.50
N ILE A 170 -0.48 8.73 -10.89
CA ILE A 170 -0.63 8.77 -9.43
C ILE A 170 0.20 7.65 -8.77
N GLY A 171 0.18 6.44 -9.33
CA GLY A 171 0.99 5.32 -8.86
C GLY A 171 2.49 5.60 -8.94
N ASN A 172 2.95 6.31 -9.98
CA ASN A 172 4.35 6.73 -10.12
C ASN A 172 4.74 7.79 -9.09
N ILE A 173 3.88 8.79 -8.87
CA ILE A 173 4.10 9.88 -7.92
C ILE A 173 4.17 9.35 -6.48
N LEU A 174 3.23 8.48 -6.10
CA LEU A 174 3.09 8.00 -4.71
C LEU A 174 4.07 6.86 -4.37
N GLY A 175 4.49 6.09 -5.37
CA GLY A 175 5.43 4.99 -5.17
C GLY A 175 4.85 3.82 -4.33
N PRO A 176 5.71 2.97 -3.74
CA PRO A 176 5.29 1.77 -3.00
C PRO A 176 4.69 2.04 -1.61
N GLY A 177 4.93 3.21 -1.03
CA GLY A 177 4.60 3.51 0.35
C GLY A 177 3.16 3.91 0.62
N CYS A 178 2.32 3.97 -0.42
CA CYS A 178 0.97 4.53 -0.38
C CYS A 178 -0.03 3.54 -0.96
N ASP A 179 -1.15 3.35 -0.25
CA ASP A 179 -2.32 2.68 -0.82
C ASP A 179 -3.12 3.64 -1.70
N ILE A 180 -3.71 3.11 -2.77
CA ILE A 180 -4.53 3.85 -3.71
C ILE A 180 -5.87 3.15 -3.79
N SER A 181 -6.89 3.83 -3.26
CA SER A 181 -8.26 3.35 -3.22
C SER A 181 -9.03 3.83 -4.45
N ILE A 182 -9.49 2.88 -5.27
CA ILE A 182 -10.29 3.15 -6.46
C ILE A 182 -11.68 2.58 -6.25
N GLU A 183 -12.70 3.42 -6.42
CA GLU A 183 -14.10 2.99 -6.37
C GLU A 183 -14.52 2.37 -7.70
N ILE A 184 -15.21 1.22 -7.62
CA ILE A 184 -15.77 0.55 -8.80
C ILE A 184 -16.77 1.45 -9.53
N GLU A 185 -16.78 1.42 -10.86
CA GLU A 185 -17.61 2.32 -11.66
C GLU A 185 -19.11 2.06 -11.52
N ASP A 186 -19.52 0.79 -11.62
CA ASP A 186 -20.91 0.38 -11.48
C ASP A 186 -21.09 -0.63 -10.34
N PRO A 187 -21.41 -0.16 -9.11
CA PRO A 187 -21.67 -1.04 -7.98
C PRO A 187 -22.95 -1.86 -8.14
N PHE A 188 -23.74 -1.63 -9.18
CA PHE A 188 -24.97 -2.35 -9.46
C PHE A 188 -24.84 -3.35 -10.62
N ALA A 189 -23.63 -3.56 -11.15
CA ALA A 189 -23.37 -4.56 -12.18
C ALA A 189 -23.86 -5.96 -11.74
N GLU A 190 -24.69 -6.59 -12.57
CA GLU A 190 -25.20 -7.95 -12.29
C GLU A 190 -24.18 -9.02 -12.67
N ASP A 191 -23.32 -8.69 -13.63
CA ASP A 191 -22.24 -9.53 -14.11
C ASP A 191 -20.98 -9.24 -13.31
N PHE A 192 -20.67 -10.14 -12.36
CA PHE A 192 -19.47 -10.02 -11.53
C PHE A 192 -18.18 -10.06 -12.32
N ASP A 193 -18.16 -10.70 -13.51
CA ASP A 193 -16.95 -10.78 -14.32
C ASP A 193 -16.55 -9.40 -14.87
N GLN A 194 -17.51 -8.48 -15.04
CA GLN A 194 -17.22 -7.08 -15.41
C GLN A 194 -16.50 -6.34 -14.29
N ILE A 195 -16.96 -6.50 -13.04
CA ILE A 195 -16.32 -5.92 -11.86
C ILE A 195 -14.90 -6.48 -11.69
N LEU A 196 -14.73 -7.80 -11.86
CA LEU A 196 -13.41 -8.43 -11.76
C LEU A 196 -12.47 -7.98 -12.89
N GLY A 197 -12.99 -7.79 -14.11
CA GLY A 197 -12.23 -7.27 -15.24
C GLY A 197 -11.74 -5.84 -15.04
N GLU A 198 -12.59 -4.98 -14.45
CA GLU A 198 -12.22 -3.63 -14.03
C GLU A 198 -11.09 -3.67 -12.99
N ILE A 199 -11.26 -4.44 -11.91
CA ILE A 199 -10.27 -4.56 -10.83
C ILE A 199 -8.93 -5.07 -11.36
N GLU A 200 -8.93 -6.07 -12.24
CA GLU A 200 -7.71 -6.65 -12.82
C GLU A 200 -6.91 -5.62 -13.65
N THR A 201 -7.59 -4.65 -14.26
CA THR A 201 -6.93 -3.55 -14.97
C THR A 201 -6.12 -2.69 -14.00
N TYR A 202 -6.73 -2.26 -12.90
CA TYR A 202 -6.03 -1.46 -11.88
C TYR A 202 -4.99 -2.25 -11.12
N ARG A 203 -5.22 -3.55 -10.91
CA ARG A 203 -4.27 -4.46 -10.28
C ARG A 203 -2.94 -4.49 -11.05
N LYS A 204 -2.97 -4.52 -12.39
CA LYS A 204 -1.76 -4.48 -13.22
C LYS A 204 -0.99 -3.17 -13.11
N ILE A 205 -1.71 -2.06 -12.90
CA ILE A 205 -1.12 -0.72 -12.78
C ILE A 205 -0.52 -0.52 -11.37
N LEU A 206 -1.26 -0.92 -10.34
CA LEU A 206 -0.97 -0.60 -8.94
C LEU A 206 -0.34 -1.74 -8.16
N SER A 207 -0.33 -2.96 -8.66
CA SER A 207 0.04 -4.22 -7.98
C SER A 207 -0.89 -4.60 -6.82
N ASP A 208 -0.81 -5.86 -6.41
CA ASP A 208 -1.51 -6.42 -5.25
C ASP A 208 -1.15 -5.72 -3.93
N TYR A 209 -0.07 -4.94 -3.92
CA TYR A 209 0.42 -4.27 -2.73
C TYR A 209 -0.16 -2.87 -2.52
N ARG A 210 -0.70 -2.21 -3.54
CA ARG A 210 -1.17 -0.81 -3.41
C ARG A 210 -2.64 -0.62 -3.75
N LEU A 211 -3.25 -1.53 -4.52
CA LEU A 211 -4.64 -1.40 -4.90
C LEU A 211 -5.54 -1.68 -3.70
N VAL A 212 -6.40 -0.72 -3.37
CA VAL A 212 -7.54 -0.92 -2.47
C VAL A 212 -8.81 -0.74 -3.30
N VAL A 213 -9.61 -1.80 -3.42
CA VAL A 213 -10.89 -1.71 -4.14
C VAL A 213 -11.94 -1.15 -3.19
N LYS A 214 -12.50 0.01 -3.52
CA LYS A 214 -13.59 0.63 -2.78
C LYS A 214 -14.91 0.19 -3.39
N VAL A 215 -15.67 -0.58 -2.62
CA VAL A 215 -17.02 -1.02 -3.00
C VAL A 215 -18.03 -0.16 -2.24
N PRO A 216 -18.91 0.59 -2.94
CA PRO A 216 -19.97 1.37 -2.30
C PRO A 216 -20.90 0.48 -1.49
N HIS A 217 -21.12 0.85 -0.23
CA HIS A 217 -22.17 0.24 0.59
C HIS A 217 -23.51 0.88 0.24
N THR A 218 -24.28 0.26 -0.64
CA THR A 218 -25.51 0.84 -1.22
C THR A 218 -26.75 0.64 -0.35
N GLY A 219 -26.72 -0.26 0.64
CA GLY A 219 -27.85 -0.54 1.51
C GLY A 219 -29.08 -1.01 0.71
N PRO A 220 -30.27 -0.39 0.86
CA PRO A 220 -31.45 -0.76 0.07
C PRO A 220 -31.42 -0.25 -1.38
N VAL A 221 -30.41 0.53 -1.76
CA VAL A 221 -30.32 1.14 -3.10
C VAL A 221 -29.81 0.12 -4.11
N ASN A 222 -30.47 0.05 -5.25
CA ASN A 222 -30.14 -0.84 -6.36
C ASN A 222 -30.36 -0.12 -7.71
N ARG A 223 -29.99 -0.78 -8.81
CA ARG A 223 -30.11 -0.23 -10.18
C ARG A 223 -31.52 0.27 -10.53
N THR A 224 -32.56 -0.36 -9.98
CA THR A 224 -33.95 -0.05 -10.33
C THR A 224 -34.51 1.14 -9.57
N ASN A 225 -34.05 1.37 -8.33
CA ASN A 225 -34.58 2.40 -7.44
C ASN A 225 -33.63 3.59 -7.23
N VAL A 226 -32.36 3.52 -7.63
CA VAL A 226 -31.39 4.63 -7.52
C VAL A 226 -31.88 5.94 -8.14
N LYS A 227 -32.69 5.85 -9.20
CA LYS A 227 -33.31 7.00 -9.87
C LYS A 227 -34.19 7.86 -8.96
N GLU A 228 -34.73 7.30 -7.87
CA GLU A 228 -35.51 8.06 -6.87
C GLU A 228 -34.66 9.13 -6.20
N LEU A 229 -33.36 8.86 -6.00
CA LEU A 229 -32.42 9.83 -5.44
C LEU A 229 -31.99 10.92 -6.43
N MET A 230 -32.19 10.67 -7.73
CA MET A 230 -31.72 11.56 -8.80
C MET A 230 -32.84 12.41 -9.39
N THR A 231 -34.10 12.14 -9.04
CA THR A 231 -35.29 12.77 -9.65
C THR A 231 -36.32 13.19 -8.59
N GLY A 232 -37.22 14.11 -8.95
CA GLY A 232 -38.31 14.52 -8.06
C GLY A 232 -37.83 15.26 -6.80
N ASP A 233 -38.33 14.85 -5.63
CA ASP A 233 -37.95 15.42 -4.33
C ASP A 233 -36.64 14.83 -3.76
N GLN A 234 -35.97 13.96 -4.53
CA GLN A 234 -34.70 13.33 -4.20
C GLN A 234 -34.73 12.54 -2.88
N LYS A 235 -35.91 12.02 -2.52
CA LYS A 235 -36.08 11.14 -1.36
C LYS A 235 -36.23 9.70 -1.80
N PHE A 236 -35.65 8.82 -0.99
CA PHE A 236 -35.78 7.39 -1.18
C PHE A 236 -37.08 6.88 -0.56
N SER A 237 -37.84 6.09 -1.31
CA SER A 237 -39.14 5.57 -0.87
C SER A 237 -39.04 4.54 0.25
N SER A 238 -37.92 3.81 0.32
CA SER A 238 -37.69 2.75 1.29
C SER A 238 -36.83 3.23 2.45
N ARG A 239 -36.96 2.61 3.62
CA ARG A 239 -36.11 2.92 4.77
C ARG A 239 -34.79 2.17 4.66
N TYR A 240 -33.71 2.80 5.13
CA TYR A 240 -32.37 2.21 5.11
C TYR A 240 -32.26 0.90 5.92
N ASN A 241 -33.13 0.71 6.92
CA ASN A 241 -33.15 -0.45 7.82
C ASN A 241 -34.27 -1.45 7.51
N GLU A 242 -35.00 -1.27 6.41
CA GLU A 242 -36.04 -2.20 5.95
C GLU A 242 -35.79 -2.64 4.48
N PRO A 243 -34.55 -3.05 4.11
CA PRO A 243 -34.27 -3.53 2.75
C PRO A 243 -34.97 -4.86 2.48
N THR A 244 -35.25 -5.17 1.21
CA THR A 244 -35.59 -6.54 0.83
C THR A 244 -34.36 -7.44 0.99
N THR A 245 -34.55 -8.77 1.05
CA THR A 245 -33.43 -9.72 1.11
C THR A 245 -32.48 -9.58 -0.08
N VAL A 246 -33.02 -9.27 -1.27
CA VAL A 246 -32.21 -9.09 -2.48
C VAL A 246 -31.37 -7.82 -2.40
N ASP A 247 -31.93 -6.74 -1.85
CA ASP A 247 -31.20 -5.47 -1.69
C ASP A 247 -30.11 -5.58 -0.61
N ALA A 248 -30.43 -6.25 0.50
CA ALA A 248 -29.46 -6.51 1.57
C ALA A 248 -28.26 -7.34 1.10
N LEU A 249 -28.44 -8.23 0.12
CA LEU A 249 -27.34 -9.00 -0.48
C LEU A 249 -26.40 -8.12 -1.31
N ARG A 250 -26.90 -7.04 -1.94
CA ARG A 250 -26.09 -6.14 -2.78
C ARG A 250 -25.54 -4.94 -2.02
N GLY A 251 -26.02 -4.69 -0.80
CA GLY A 251 -25.56 -3.62 0.08
C GLY A 251 -24.31 -3.93 0.90
N HIS A 252 -23.74 -5.14 0.79
CA HIS A 252 -22.63 -5.63 1.64
C HIS A 252 -21.55 -6.38 0.85
#